data_AF-W0DFU9-F1
#
_entry.id   AF-W0DFU9-F1
#
_cell.length_a   1.000
_cell.length_b   1.000
_cell.length_c   1.000
_cell.angle_alpha   90.00
_cell.angle_beta   90.00
_cell.angle_gamma   90.00
#
_symmetry.space_group_name_H-M   'P 1'
#
loop_
_entity.id
_entity.type
_entity.pdbx_description
1 polymer ?
#
loop_
_entity_poly.entity_id
_entity_poly.type
_entity_poly.pdbx_seq_one_letter_code
_entity_poly.pdbx_strand_id
1 'polypeptide(L)' 'MKTKDVGLRIRVERDLRDEFLEACRLQDRPAAQVLREFMRTYVAEHNADKQPSLFPPETITKGR' A
#
# COMPACT_ATOMS: atom_id res chain seq x y z
N MET A 1 -7.28 -16.60 3.48
CA MET A 1 -6.81 -16.52 2.08
C MET A 1 -5.44 -15.85 2.08
N LYS A 2 -4.38 -16.49 1.57
CA LYS A 2 -3.05 -15.86 1.44
C LYS A 2 -3.14 -14.81 0.32
N THR A 3 -3.33 -13.55 0.67
CA THR A 3 -3.15 -12.42 -0.25
C THR A 3 -1.73 -12.48 -0.77
N LYS A 4 -1.56 -12.79 -2.06
CA LYS A 4 -0.25 -12.79 -2.70
C LYS A 4 0.28 -11.36 -2.65
N ASP A 5 1.45 -11.17 -2.04
CA ASP A 5 2.16 -9.91 -2.14
C ASP A 5 2.52 -9.68 -3.61
N VAL A 6 2.16 -8.50 -4.14
CA VAL A 6 2.50 -8.08 -5.50
C VAL A 6 3.63 -7.06 -5.44
N GLY A 7 4.62 -7.20 -6.32
CA GLY A 7 5.73 -6.25 -6.42
C GLY A 7 5.33 -5.02 -7.23
N LEU A 8 5.55 -3.83 -6.66
CA LEU A 8 5.43 -2.54 -7.35
C LEU A 8 6.84 -1.97 -7.57
N ARG A 9 7.21 -1.70 -8.83
CA ARG A 9 8.49 -1.06 -9.17
C ARG A 9 8.28 0.43 -9.42
N ILE A 10 8.85 1.26 -8.54
CA ILE A 10 8.78 2.72 -8.65
C ILE A 10 10.17 3.23 -9.04
N ARG A 11 10.24 4.15 -10.00
CA ARG A 11 11.46 4.91 -10.30
C ARG A 11 11.37 6.25 -9.59
N VAL A 12 12.42 6.59 -8.85
CA VAL A 12 12.56 7.84 -8.11
C VAL A 12 13.95 8.39 -8.36
N GLU A 13 14.12 9.69 -8.10
CA GLU A 13 15.44 10.31 -8.11
C GLU A 13 16.34 9.69 -7.05
N ARG A 14 17.65 9.68 -7.32
CA ARG A 14 18.66 9.09 -6.43
C ARG A 14 18.64 9.79 -5.07
N ASP A 15 18.62 11.11 -5.09
CA ASP A 15 18.75 11.93 -3.88
C ASP A 15 17.52 11.73 -2.98
N LEU A 16 16.31 11.72 -3.55
CA LEU A 16 15.07 11.41 -2.83
C LEU A 16 15.12 10.03 -2.16
N ARG A 17 15.63 9.01 -2.87
CA ARG A 17 15.78 7.66 -2.29
C ARG A 17 16.73 7.68 -1.11
N ASP A 18 17.86 8.37 -1.25
CA ASP A 18 18.93 8.37 -0.26
C ASP A 18 18.48 9.12 1.01
N GLU A 19 17.80 10.27 0.87
CA GLU A 19 17.13 10.98 1.97
C GLU A 19 16.07 10.12 2.66
N PHE A 20 15.22 9.44 1.88
CA PHE A 20 14.19 8.57 2.44
C PHE A 20 14.80 7.40 3.24
N LEU A 21 15.87 6.79 2.73
CA LEU A 21 16.59 5.71 3.41
C LEU A 21 17.29 6.20 4.68
N GLU A 22 17.84 7.42 4.67
CA GLU A 22 18.43 8.04 5.86
C GLU A 22 17.38 8.31 6.93
N ALA A 23 16.23 8.88 6.57
CA ALA A 23 15.11 9.09 7.48
C ALA A 23 14.59 7.77 8.08
N CYS A 24 14.47 6.71 7.26
CA CYS A 24 14.07 5.38 7.73
C CYS A 24 15.09 4.79 8.71
N ARG A 25 16.39 4.96 8.45
CA ARG A 25 17.47 4.51 9.34
C ARG A 25 17.45 5.25 10.68
N LEU A 26 17.24 6.57 10.68
CA LEU A 26 17.14 7.37 11.89
C LEU A 26 15.95 6.95 12.78
N GLN A 27 14.87 6.45 12.17
CA GLN A 27 13.70 5.95 12.87
C GLN A 27 13.82 4.48 13.27
N ASP A 28 14.89 3.78 12.87
CA ASP A 28 15.08 2.33 13.05
C ASP A 28 13.93 1.50 12.44
N ARG A 29 13.45 1.94 11.27
CA ARG A 29 12.31 1.33 10.58
C ARG A 29 12.67 0.91 9.16
N PRO A 30 12.27 -0.30 8.73
CA PRO A 30 12.46 -0.72 7.34
C PRO A 30 11.71 0.20 6.38
N ALA A 31 12.37 0.67 5.32
CA ALA A 31 11.78 1.51 4.27
C ALA A 31 10.48 0.92 3.69
N ALA A 32 10.43 -0.41 3.50
CA ALA A 32 9.23 -1.10 3.03
C ALA A 32 8.07 -1.08 4.04
N GLN A 33 8.34 -0.97 5.34
CA GLN A 33 7.28 -0.82 6.35
C GLN A 33 6.73 0.59 6.32
N VAL A 34 7.60 1.61 6.31
CA VAL A 34 7.22 3.02 6.21
C VAL A 34 6.39 3.27 4.95
N LEU A 35 6.84 2.75 3.80
CA LEU A 35 6.11 2.90 2.54
C LEU A 35 4.73 2.24 2.59
N ARG A 36 4.61 1.03 3.14
CA ARG A 36 3.31 0.35 3.27
C ARG A 36 2.35 1.10 4.17
N GLU A 37 2.83 1.64 5.28
CA GLU A 37 2.02 2.45 6.18
C GLU A 37 1.59 3.76 5.54
N PHE A 38 2.52 4.45 4.89
CA PHE A 38 2.24 5.66 4.13
C PHE A 38 1.16 5.41 3.06
N MET A 39 1.28 4.32 2.29
CA MET A 39 0.26 3.93 1.31
C MET A 39 -1.11 3.67 1.96
N ARG A 40 -1.17 3.02 3.13
CA ARG A 40 -2.43 2.78 3.85
C ARG A 40 -3.07 4.10 4.31
N THR A 41 -2.29 4.99 4.91
CA THR A 41 -2.77 6.30 5.35
C THR A 41 -3.25 7.12 4.17
N TYR A 42 -2.45 7.20 3.11
CA TYR A 42 -2.81 7.92 1.88
C TYR A 42 -4.11 7.39 1.27
N VAL A 43 -4.27 6.07 1.17
CA VAL A 43 -5.52 5.43 0.70
C VAL A 43 -6.68 5.74 1.65
N ALA A 44 -6.49 5.65 2.96
CA ALA A 44 -7.56 5.93 3.92
C ALA A 44 -8.06 7.37 3.82
N GLU A 45 -7.14 8.33 3.72
CA GLU A 45 -7.46 9.76 3.57
C GLU A 45 -8.18 10.04 2.24
N HIS A 46 -7.76 9.40 1.14
CA HIS A 46 -8.29 9.70 -0.21
C HIS A 46 -9.41 8.76 -0.68
N ASN A 47 -9.68 7.65 0.04
CA ASN A 47 -10.83 6.77 -0.24
C ASN A 47 -11.99 6.98 0.73
N ALA A 48 -11.87 7.84 1.74
CA ALA A 48 -13.03 8.34 2.47
C ALA A 48 -14.07 8.97 1.51
N ASP A 49 -13.61 9.54 0.39
CA ASP A 49 -14.45 10.09 -0.68
C ASP A 49 -14.94 9.05 -1.71
N LYS A 50 -14.39 7.83 -1.69
CA LYS A 50 -14.83 6.73 -2.55
C LYS A 50 -15.72 5.81 -1.73
N GLN A 51 -16.99 6.18 -1.67
CA GLN A 51 -18.09 5.35 -1.16
C GLN A 51 -17.82 3.86 -1.47
N PRO A 52 -17.75 2.98 -0.47
CA PRO A 52 -17.62 1.55 -0.75
C PRO A 52 -18.81 1.16 -1.61
N SER A 53 -18.54 0.52 -2.74
CA SER A 53 -19.59 0.07 -3.65
C SER A 53 -20.61 -0.73 -2.83
N LEU A 54 -21.86 -0.23 -2.79
CA LEU A 54 -22.96 -0.80 -2.02
C LEU A 54 -23.32 -2.23 -2.47
N PHE A 55 -22.71 -2.68 -3.55
CA PHE A 55 -22.83 -4.02 -4.11
C PHE A 55 -21.53 -4.79 -3.85
N PRO A 56 -21.51 -5.74 -2.90
CA PRO A 56 -20.43 -6.72 -2.83
C PRO A 56 -20.43 -7.53 -4.14
N PRO A 57 -19.26 -7.95 -4.66
CA PRO A 57 -19.23 -8.88 -5.78
C PRO A 57 -19.94 -10.16 -5.34
N GLU A 58 -21.01 -10.52 -6.05
CA GLU A 58 -21.74 -11.77 -5.84
C GLU A 58 -20.73 -12.91 -5.70
N THR A 59 -20.84 -13.61 -4.58
CA THR A 59 -20.16 -14.88 -4.38
C THR A 59 -20.73 -15.83 -5.42
N ILE A 60 -20.03 -16.02 -6.54
CA ILE A 60 -20.34 -17.10 -7.47
C ILE A 60 -19.98 -18.40 -6.75
N THR A 61 -20.96 -18.91 -6.01
CA THR A 61 -21.01 -20.24 -5.44
C THR A 61 -20.86 -21.26 -6.56
N LYS A 62 -19.81 -22.09 -6.48
CA LYS A 62 -19.73 -23.36 -7.24
C LYS A 62 -20.99 -24.19 -6.94
N GLY A 63 -21.67 -24.65 -7.99
CA GLY A 63 -22.84 -25.52 -7.85
C GLY A 63 -23.17 -26.31 -9.10
N ARG A 64 -22.67 -27.55 -9.13
CA ARG A 64 -23.04 -28.71 -9.96
C ARG A 64 -22.39 -28.86 -11.34
#